data_AF-A0A7C3P584-F1
#
_entry.id   AF-A0A7C3P584-F1
#
_cell.length_a   1.000
_cell.length_b   1.000
_cell.length_c   1.000
_cell.angle_alpha   90.00
_cell.angle_beta   90.00
_cell.angle_gamma   90.00
#
_symmetry.space_group_name_H-M   'P 1'
#
loop_
_entity.id
_entity.type
_entity.pdbx_description
1 polymer ?
#
loop_
_entity_poly.entity_id
_entity_poly.type
_entity_poly.pdbx_seq_one_letter_code
_entity_poly.pdbx_strand_id
1 'polypeptide(L)' 'EESLPTKLFAFPAAGGAGLEALAARLRGGDPPVVGRVANDLLLLDPRTVDPRDDDALLRVLTAALA' A
#
# COMPACT_ATOMS: atom_id res chain seq x y z
N GLU A 1 16.39 12.75 11.79
CA GLU A 1 15.46 11.66 12.10
C GLU A 1 16.10 10.36 11.66
N GLU A 2 16.13 9.35 12.52
CA GLU A 2 16.70 8.04 12.21
C GLU A 2 15.55 7.02 12.15
N SER A 3 15.36 6.39 10.99
CA SER A 3 14.32 5.36 10.84
C SER A 3 14.87 4.01 11.27
N LEU A 4 14.14 3.29 12.11
CA LEU A 4 14.44 1.89 12.39
C LEU A 4 14.31 1.04 11.11
N PRO A 5 15.22 0.07 10.87
CA PRO A 5 15.17 -0.77 9.68
C PRO A 5 13.85 -1.54 9.61
N THR A 6 13.31 -1.69 8.40
CA THR A 6 12.10 -2.45 8.10
C THR A 6 12.17 -3.03 6.69
N LYS A 7 11.24 -3.90 6.34
CA LYS A 7 11.01 -4.38 4.98
C LYS A 7 9.73 -3.74 4.44
N LEU A 8 9.75 -3.33 3.18
CA LEU A 8 8.62 -2.66 2.54
C LEU A 8 8.16 -3.49 1.35
N PHE A 9 6.84 -3.55 1.14
CA PHE A 9 6.27 -3.93 -0.16
C PHE A 9 6.18 -2.69 -1.03
N ALA A 10 6.74 -2.76 -2.24
CA ALA A 10 6.77 -1.67 -3.18
C ALA A 10 5.93 -1.98 -4.42
N PHE A 11 4.97 -1.10 -4.70
CA PHE A 11 4.09 -1.20 -5.86
C PHE A 11 4.46 -0.10 -6.86
N PRO A 12 4.88 -0.44 -8.09
CA PRO A 12 5.21 0.54 -9.12
C PRO A 12 3.94 1.14 -9.73
N ALA A 13 4.04 2.38 -10.21
CA ALA A 13 2.97 2.98 -11.00
C ALA A 13 2.81 2.23 -12.35
N ALA A 14 1.61 1.73 -12.65
CA ALA A 14 1.27 1.30 -13.99
C ALA A 14 0.87 2.53 -14.83
N GLY A 15 1.83 3.17 -15.49
CA GLY A 15 1.60 4.33 -16.38
C GLY A 15 1.27 5.65 -15.66
N GLY A 16 1.09 6.72 -16.45
CA GLY A 16 1.14 8.12 -16.00
C GLY A 16 0.04 8.63 -15.03
N ALA A 17 -0.92 7.78 -14.65
CA ALA A 17 -1.92 8.08 -13.61
C ALA A 17 -1.89 7.08 -12.43
N GLY A 18 -0.93 6.14 -12.44
CA GLY A 18 -1.03 4.87 -11.72
C GLY A 18 -0.94 4.98 -10.20
N LEU A 19 -0.09 5.84 -9.65
CA LEU A 19 0.21 5.80 -8.22
C LEU A 19 -0.84 6.48 -7.36
N GLU A 20 -1.28 7.66 -7.76
CA GLU A 20 -2.34 8.42 -7.10
C GLU A 20 -3.68 7.70 -7.25
N ALA A 21 -3.95 7.11 -8.42
CA ALA A 21 -5.14 6.30 -8.64
C ALA A 21 -5.13 5.03 -7.79
N LEU A 22 -3.99 4.32 -7.72
CA LEU A 22 -3.84 3.16 -6.83
C LEU A 22 -4.03 3.56 -5.36
N ALA A 23 -3.39 4.64 -4.91
CA ALA A 23 -3.54 5.15 -3.55
C ALA A 23 -4.98 5.62 -3.26
N ALA A 24 -5.71 6.14 -4.25
CA ALA A 24 -7.12 6.48 -4.10
C ALA A 24 -8.00 5.23 -3.98
N ARG A 25 -7.77 4.20 -4.82
CA ARG A 25 -8.47 2.91 -4.75
C ARG A 25 -8.28 2.24 -3.40
N LEU A 26 -7.04 2.20 -2.89
CA LEU A 26 -6.72 1.63 -1.59
C LEU A 26 -7.39 2.38 -0.43
N ARG A 27 -7.40 3.71 -0.46
CA ARG A 27 -8.11 4.53 0.54
C ARG A 27 -9.62 4.37 0.49
N GLY A 28 -10.18 4.02 -0.67
CA GLY A 28 -11.61 3.73 -0.84
C GLY A 28 -11.99 2.27 -0.56
N GLY A 29 -11.04 1.40 -0.21
CA GLY A 29 -11.29 0.02 0.15
C GLY A 29 -11.93 -0.14 1.53
N ASP A 30 -12.36 -1.37 1.86
CA ASP A 30 -12.90 -1.73 3.17
C ASP A 30 -12.18 -2.99 3.72
N PRO A 31 -11.24 -2.83 4.69
CA PRO A 31 -10.87 -1.57 5.35
C PRO A 31 -10.03 -0.65 4.45
N PRO A 32 -10.00 0.67 4.73
CA PRO A 32 -9.15 1.59 3.98
C PRO A 32 -7.67 1.32 4.24
N VAL A 33 -6.87 1.25 3.18
CA VAL A 33 -5.42 1.01 3.25
C VAL A 33 -4.67 2.28 2.86
N VAL A 34 -3.74 2.72 3.71
CA VAL A 34 -2.90 3.90 3.47
C VAL A 34 -1.44 3.46 3.37
N GLY A 35 -0.82 3.80 2.24
CA GLY A 35 0.61 3.61 2.02
C GLY A 35 1.35 4.94 1.86
N ARG A 36 2.67 4.87 1.88
CA ARG A 36 3.54 6.03 1.65
C ARG A 36 4.02 6.04 0.21
N VAL A 37 3.91 7.17 -0.48
CA VAL A 37 4.54 7.37 -1.79
C VAL A 37 5.99 7.84 -1.60
N ALA A 38 6.96 7.14 -2.17
CA ALA A 38 8.36 7.55 -2.24
C ALA A 38 9.07 6.87 -3.42
N ASN A 39 9.98 7.59 -4.08
CA ASN A 39 10.74 7.09 -5.24
C ASN A 39 9.85 6.53 -6.37
N ASP A 40 8.70 7.16 -6.64
CA ASP A 40 7.71 6.71 -7.63
C ASP A 40 7.12 5.31 -7.34
N LEU A 41 7.13 4.93 -6.05
CA LEU A 41 6.58 3.68 -5.55
C LEU A 41 5.57 3.97 -4.44
N LEU A 42 4.53 3.16 -4.38
CA LEU A 42 3.65 3.09 -3.24
C LEU A 42 4.21 2.02 -2.31
N LEU A 43 4.53 2.42 -1.10
CA LEU A 43 5.21 1.60 -0.10
C LEU A 43 4.25 1.26 1.02
N LEU A 44 4.14 -0.04 1.31
CA LEU A 44 3.48 -0.56 2.50
C LEU A 44 4.50 -1.17 3.45
N ASP A 45 4.35 -0.87 4.72
CA ASP A 45 5.24 -1.31 5.78
C ASP A 45 4.49 -2.30 6.68
N PRO A 46 4.70 -3.62 6.56
CA PRO A 46 3.93 -4.63 7.29
C PRO A 46 4.01 -4.49 8.80
N ARG A 47 5.07 -3.85 9.33
CA ARG A 47 5.18 -3.61 10.78
C ARG A 47 4.08 -2.69 11.34
N THR A 48 3.33 -2.00 10.46
CA THR A 48 2.21 -1.11 10.81
C THR A 48 0.84 -1.79 10.69
N VAL A 49 0.81 -3.05 10.28
CA VAL A 49 -0.40 -3.86 10.08
C VAL A 49 -0.47 -4.86 11.23
N ASP A 50 -1.64 -5.01 11.84
CA ASP A 50 -1.87 -6.09 12.80
C ASP A 50 -1.92 -7.42 12.05
N PRO A 51 -1.21 -8.48 12.48
CA PRO A 51 -1.23 -9.77 11.79
C PRO A 51 -2.63 -10.37 11.59
N ARG A 52 -3.61 -9.98 12.40
CA ARG A 52 -5.01 -10.42 12.24
C ARG A 52 -5.70 -9.78 11.03
N ASP A 53 -5.15 -8.69 10.51
CA ASP A 53 -5.67 -7.95 9.37
C ASP A 53 -5.01 -8.36 8.04
N ASP A 54 -4.07 -9.32 8.04
CA ASP A 54 -3.35 -9.76 6.84
C ASP A 54 -4.31 -10.18 5.71
N ASP A 55 -5.32 -10.98 6.01
CA ASP A 55 -6.31 -11.43 5.03
C ASP A 55 -7.15 -10.26 4.47
N ALA A 56 -7.50 -9.30 5.34
CA ALA A 56 -8.25 -8.12 4.92
C ALA A 56 -7.40 -7.21 4.02
N LEU A 57 -6.12 -7.03 4.37
CA LEU A 57 -5.14 -6.29 3.57
C LEU A 57 -4.97 -6.93 2.19
N LEU A 58 -4.74 -8.24 2.13
CA LEU A 58 -4.55 -8.97 0.87
C LEU A 58 -5.78 -8.86 -0.05
N ARG A 59 -6.99 -8.93 0.51
CA ARG A 59 -8.24 -8.73 -0.23
C ARG A 59 -8.31 -7.33 -0.85
N VAL A 60 -8.02 -6.28 -0.07
CA VAL A 60 -8.05 -4.89 -0.56
C VAL A 60 -6.95 -4.65 -1.61
N LEU A 61 -5.74 -5.16 -1.39
CA LEU A 61 -4.64 -5.03 -2.35
C LEU A 61 -4.96 -5.72 -3.67
N THR A 62 -5.49 -6.94 -3.63
CA THR A 62 -5.87 -7.69 -4.83
C THR A 62 -6.94 -6.95 -5.63
N ALA A 63 -7.98 -6.43 -4.95
CA ALA A 63 -9.03 -5.64 -5.59
C ALA A 63 -8.53 -4.30 -6.15
N ALA A 64 -7.51 -3.70 -5.56
CA ALA A 64 -6.91 -2.44 -6.01
C ALA A 64 -5.86 -2.61 -7.13
N LEU A 65 -5.38 -3.83 -7.35
CA LEU A 65 -4.39 -4.14 -8.40
C LEU A 65 -5.01 -4.80 -9.65
N ALA A 66 -6.24 -5.30 -9.55
CA ALA A 66 -7.05 -5.72 -10.70
C ALA A 66 -7.36 -4.55 -11.65
#